data_AF-A0A1Q7S1H9-F1
#
_entry.id   AF-A0A1Q7S1H9-F1
#
_cell.length_a   1.000
_cell.length_b   1.000
_cell.length_c   1.000
_cell.angle_alpha   90.00
_cell.angle_beta   90.00
_cell.angle_gamma   90.00
#
_symmetry.space_group_name_H-M   'P 1'
#
loop_
_entity.id
_entity.type
_entity.pdbx_description
1 polymer ?
#
loop_
_entity_poly.entity_id
_entity_poly.type
_entity_poly.pdbx_seq_one_letter_code
_entity_poly.pdbx_strand_id
1 'polypeptide(L)'
;MDSIQPIILIVDDEKHTRDGLRRLLEDDYDVYVAGDIASAMNVLEREHVDLVLTDLRLGGEDGMQLIDRALKMPQPPICIMMTAYGSVDTAVEAMKRGAYDFVTKPLNLDKVEMLIARALRDSKLEQENQSLRQQVDERYGLENMIGDSPALHEVLDTIRQVAPSSANVLIEGESGTGKELAAHAIHNLSRRNKAKFVTVHSAALSPTLLESELFGHEKGAFTGAHERRIGRFEQANGGTIFLDEVGDIPPATQVKLLRVISEERAFERVGGNQTLRADVRLIAATNKNLEQLVKEGKFRDDLYFRLNVVRIIMPPLRERKDDIPLLVRAFLRQFSKANNKEVLDLTSEAMNALLTYHWPGNVRELRTAIEHGVVMATGPKITPRDLPSALRQAAGATLPRGISAAKAFGEKASPLDLHETERKLILQALATTNGNVTAAAKKLGISRRTLHRKINEMNAKEKEPAKTGHASNAG
;
A
#
# COMPACT_ATOMS: atom_id res chain seq x y z
N MET A 1 -20.68 14.42 8.53
CA MET A 1 -20.30 15.57 7.70
C MET A 1 -21.52 15.88 6.89
N ASP A 2 -22.15 17.02 7.16
CA ASP A 2 -23.32 17.46 6.39
C ASP A 2 -22.95 17.43 4.90
N SER A 3 -23.70 16.67 4.11
CA SER A 3 -23.52 16.67 2.67
C SER A 3 -23.91 18.05 2.17
N ILE A 4 -22.92 18.86 1.80
CA ILE A 4 -23.17 20.13 1.09
C ILE A 4 -24.00 19.78 -0.14
N GLN A 5 -25.19 20.37 -0.25
CA GLN A 5 -26.06 20.15 -1.41
C GLN A 5 -25.40 20.77 -2.65
N PRO A 6 -25.43 20.10 -3.81
CA PRO A 6 -24.86 20.67 -5.03
C PRO A 6 -25.54 21.98 -5.39
N ILE A 7 -24.75 22.95 -5.84
CA ILE A 7 -25.21 24.29 -6.20
C ILE A 7 -25.51 24.33 -7.71
N ILE A 8 -26.74 24.67 -8.05
CA ILE A 8 -27.21 24.79 -9.44
C ILE A 8 -27.51 26.25 -9.77
N LEU A 9 -26.97 26.75 -10.88
CA LEU A 9 -27.30 28.05 -11.44
C LEU A 9 -28.18 27.90 -12.68
N ILE A 10 -29.41 28.42 -12.61
CA ILE A 10 -30.34 28.48 -13.73
C ILE A 10 -30.25 29.86 -14.39
N VAL A 11 -29.99 29.90 -15.68
CA VAL A 11 -29.87 31.12 -16.47
C VAL A 11 -30.86 31.07 -17.63
N ASP A 12 -31.85 31.94 -17.60
CA ASP A 12 -32.92 32.02 -18.61
C ASP A 12 -33.48 33.44 -18.56
N ASP A 13 -33.89 34.05 -19.67
CA ASP A 13 -34.47 35.41 -19.64
C ASP A 13 -35.94 35.39 -19.20
N GLU A 14 -36.65 34.28 -19.38
CA GLU A 14 -38.04 34.10 -18.99
C GLU A 14 -38.18 33.81 -17.48
N LYS A 15 -38.80 34.76 -16.76
CA LYS A 15 -39.02 34.62 -15.32
C LYS A 15 -39.81 33.37 -14.93
N HIS A 16 -40.85 33.02 -15.69
CA HIS A 16 -41.68 31.86 -15.41
C HIS A 16 -40.90 30.54 -15.52
N THR A 17 -39.99 30.43 -16.49
CA THR A 17 -39.13 29.27 -16.68
C THR A 17 -38.14 29.13 -15.52
N ARG A 18 -37.50 30.24 -15.11
CA ARG A 18 -36.62 30.25 -13.92
C ARG A 18 -37.35 29.83 -12.64
N ASP A 19 -38.52 30.42 -12.38
CA ASP A 19 -39.29 30.15 -11.16
C ASP A 19 -39.79 28.68 -11.14
N GLY A 20 -40.18 28.13 -12.30
CA GLY A 20 -40.60 26.73 -12.42
C GLY A 20 -39.47 25.75 -12.19
N LEU A 21 -38.31 25.97 -12.81
CA LEU A 21 -37.12 25.13 -12.62
C LEU A 21 -36.54 25.24 -11.20
N ARG A 22 -36.59 26.43 -10.60
CA ARG A 22 -36.17 26.62 -9.20
C ARG A 22 -37.02 25.78 -8.26
N ARG A 23 -38.36 25.86 -8.37
CA ARG A 23 -39.27 25.06 -7.53
C ARG A 23 -39.11 23.56 -7.71
N LEU A 24 -38.75 23.12 -8.91
CA LEU A 24 -38.48 21.71 -9.18
C LEU A 24 -37.22 21.22 -8.44
N LEU A 25 -36.20 22.06 -8.35
CA LEU A 25 -34.85 21.65 -7.93
C LEU A 25 -34.51 22.06 -6.49
N GLU A 26 -35.27 22.97 -5.87
CA GLU A 26 -34.95 23.53 -4.54
C GLU A 26 -35.06 22.54 -3.37
N ASP A 27 -35.78 21.43 -3.54
CA ASP A 27 -35.87 20.38 -2.51
C ASP A 27 -34.57 19.55 -2.42
N ASP A 28 -33.87 19.37 -3.55
CA ASP A 28 -32.69 18.50 -3.65
C ASP A 28 -31.36 19.28 -3.77
N TYR A 29 -31.39 20.53 -4.23
CA TYR A 29 -30.23 21.33 -4.60
C TYR A 29 -30.29 22.77 -4.09
N ASP A 30 -29.13 23.40 -3.93
CA ASP A 30 -29.02 24.84 -3.66
C ASP A 30 -29.12 25.61 -4.98
N VAL A 31 -30.27 26.26 -5.23
CA VAL A 31 -30.57 26.85 -6.54
C VAL A 31 -30.41 28.37 -6.57
N TYR A 32 -29.52 28.84 -7.45
CA TYR A 32 -29.41 30.23 -7.88
C TYR A 32 -30.07 30.45 -9.23
N VAL A 33 -30.56 31.67 -9.46
CA VAL A 33 -31.21 32.06 -10.71
C VAL A 33 -30.62 33.37 -11.24
N ALA A 34 -30.43 33.47 -12.55
CA ALA A 34 -29.98 34.67 -13.24
C ALA A 34 -30.79 34.91 -14.52
N GLY A 35 -31.06 36.18 -14.83
CA GLY A 35 -31.81 36.56 -16.03
C GLY A 35 -30.95 36.85 -17.26
N ASP A 36 -29.64 37.01 -17.08
CA ASP A 36 -28.68 37.45 -18.10
C ASP A 36 -27.27 36.95 -17.76
N ILE A 37 -26.34 37.09 -18.72
CA ILE A 37 -24.97 36.60 -18.59
C ILE A 37 -24.22 37.33 -17.47
N ALA A 38 -24.42 38.64 -17.32
CA ALA A 38 -23.73 39.44 -16.32
C ALA A 38 -24.07 39.00 -14.88
N SER A 39 -25.35 38.75 -14.63
CA SER A 39 -25.87 38.24 -13.36
C SER A 39 -25.39 36.81 -13.10
N ALA A 40 -25.35 35.96 -14.13
CA ALA A 40 -24.84 34.60 -14.02
C ALA A 40 -23.35 34.58 -13.64
N MET A 41 -22.53 35.42 -14.29
CA MET A 41 -21.10 35.54 -13.97
C MET A 41 -20.86 36.04 -12.54
N ASN A 42 -21.67 36.98 -12.05
CA ASN A 42 -21.58 37.43 -10.65
C ASN A 42 -21.80 36.30 -9.65
N VAL A 43 -22.67 35.33 -9.95
CA VAL A 43 -22.87 34.15 -9.11
C VAL A 43 -21.67 33.21 -9.23
N LEU A 44 -21.23 32.90 -10.46
CA LEU A 44 -20.08 32.02 -10.70
C LEU A 44 -18.78 32.52 -10.05
N GLU A 45 -18.57 33.82 -9.95
CA GLU A 45 -17.38 34.40 -9.31
C GLU A 45 -17.43 34.36 -7.78
N ARG A 46 -18.61 34.25 -7.18
CA ARG A 46 -18.80 34.32 -5.72
C ARG A 46 -19.04 32.95 -5.08
N GLU A 47 -19.73 32.08 -5.81
CA GLU A 47 -20.18 30.78 -5.33
C GLU A 47 -19.52 29.66 -6.14
N HIS A 48 -19.28 28.53 -5.49
CA HIS A 48 -18.82 27.32 -6.17
C HIS A 48 -20.02 26.59 -6.79
N VAL A 49 -20.38 26.97 -8.02
CA VAL A 49 -21.48 26.34 -8.75
C VAL A 49 -21.04 25.00 -9.32
N ASP A 50 -21.79 23.93 -9.06
CA ASP A 50 -21.52 22.60 -9.59
C ASP A 50 -22.08 22.41 -11.00
N LEU A 51 -23.24 23.03 -11.29
CA LEU A 51 -23.92 22.91 -12.57
C LEU A 51 -24.60 24.21 -13.00
N VAL A 52 -24.43 24.57 -14.27
CA VAL A 52 -25.11 25.69 -14.94
C VAL A 52 -26.10 25.12 -15.94
N LEU A 53 -27.37 25.51 -15.79
CA LEU A 53 -28.43 25.25 -16.76
C LEU A 53 -28.76 26.57 -17.46
N THR A 54 -28.29 26.76 -18.68
CA THR A 54 -28.41 28.05 -19.40
C THR A 54 -29.25 27.94 -20.66
N ASP A 55 -30.15 28.90 -20.90
CA ASP A 55 -30.80 29.05 -22.19
C ASP A 55 -29.80 29.52 -23.25
N LEU A 56 -30.01 29.09 -24.49
CA LEU A 56 -29.23 29.48 -25.65
C LEU A 56 -29.43 30.97 -25.98
N ARG A 57 -30.65 31.48 -25.80
CA ARG A 57 -30.95 32.90 -26.02
C ARG A 57 -31.32 33.55 -24.70
N LEU A 58 -30.53 34.53 -24.28
CA LEU A 58 -30.76 35.30 -23.06
C LEU A 58 -31.08 36.74 -23.48
N GLY A 59 -32.32 36.98 -23.90
CA GLY A 59 -32.73 38.24 -24.50
C GLY A 59 -31.94 38.58 -25.76
N GLY A 60 -30.95 39.48 -25.62
CA GLY A 60 -30.05 39.92 -26.70
C GLY A 60 -28.69 39.21 -26.74
N GLU A 61 -28.38 38.36 -25.75
CA GLU A 61 -27.09 37.67 -25.61
C GLU A 61 -27.20 36.18 -25.94
N ASP A 62 -26.07 35.57 -26.34
CA ASP A 62 -25.95 34.15 -26.67
C ASP A 62 -25.39 33.37 -25.47
N GLY A 63 -26.17 32.43 -24.93
CA GLY A 63 -25.81 31.58 -23.80
C GLY A 63 -24.56 30.73 -24.03
N MET A 64 -24.17 30.50 -25.29
CA MET A 64 -22.88 29.87 -25.61
C MET A 64 -21.69 30.66 -25.06
N GLN A 65 -21.79 31.99 -24.99
CA GLN A 65 -20.74 32.83 -24.42
C GLN A 65 -20.57 32.61 -22.92
N LEU A 66 -21.66 32.27 -22.21
CA LEU A 66 -21.60 31.92 -20.80
C LEU A 66 -20.87 30.60 -20.60
N ILE A 67 -21.17 29.58 -21.40
CA ILE A 67 -20.47 28.28 -21.38
C ILE A 67 -18.97 28.47 -21.61
N ASP A 68 -18.59 29.25 -22.64
CA ASP A 68 -17.19 29.53 -22.96
C ASP A 68 -16.43 30.24 -21.82
N ARG A 69 -17.12 31.03 -20.99
CA ARG A 69 -16.54 31.71 -19.83
C ARG A 69 -16.48 30.79 -18.62
N ALA A 70 -17.55 30.07 -18.33
CA ALA A 70 -17.65 29.13 -17.22
C ALA A 70 -16.60 28.02 -17.32
N LEU A 71 -16.39 27.47 -18.52
CA LEU A 71 -15.40 26.42 -18.77
C LEU A 71 -13.93 26.86 -18.63
N LYS A 72 -13.66 28.18 -18.61
CA LYS A 72 -12.31 28.74 -18.39
C LYS A 72 -11.98 28.98 -16.92
N MET A 73 -12.92 28.75 -16.02
CA MET A 73 -12.71 28.94 -14.59
C MET A 73 -11.79 27.84 -14.02
N PRO A 74 -11.08 28.10 -12.90
CA PRO A 74 -10.21 27.11 -12.28
C PRO A 74 -10.93 25.81 -11.88
N GLN A 75 -12.20 25.92 -11.49
CA GLN A 75 -13.10 24.81 -11.23
C GLN A 75 -14.37 25.04 -12.06
N PRO A 76 -14.41 24.56 -13.31
CA PRO A 76 -15.52 24.84 -14.20
C PRO A 76 -16.77 24.03 -13.79
N PRO A 77 -17.97 24.64 -13.80
CA PRO A 77 -19.21 23.92 -13.58
C PRO A 77 -19.55 23.04 -14.78
N ILE A 78 -20.39 22.03 -14.54
CA ILE A 78 -21.04 21.27 -15.62
C ILE A 78 -22.02 22.20 -16.33
N CYS A 79 -21.93 22.34 -17.65
CA CYS A 79 -22.85 23.20 -18.41
C CYS A 79 -23.87 22.36 -19.19
N ILE A 80 -25.17 22.60 -18.94
CA ILE A 80 -26.27 22.03 -19.73
C ILE A 80 -27.00 23.18 -20.43
N MET A 81 -27.21 23.03 -21.74
CA MET A 81 -27.90 24.05 -22.53
C MET A 81 -29.39 23.77 -22.65
N MET A 82 -30.24 24.78 -22.49
CA MET A 82 -31.64 24.77 -22.89
C MET A 82 -31.77 25.45 -24.26
N THR A 83 -32.60 24.91 -25.15
CA THR A 83 -32.82 25.52 -26.48
C THR A 83 -34.27 25.35 -26.94
N ALA A 84 -34.86 26.41 -27.50
CA ALA A 84 -36.16 26.36 -28.15
C ALA A 84 -36.11 25.84 -29.59
N TYR A 85 -34.97 25.96 -30.27
CA TYR A 85 -34.80 25.52 -31.65
C TYR A 85 -34.08 24.17 -31.69
N GLY A 86 -34.83 23.12 -32.03
CA GLY A 86 -34.34 21.76 -32.22
C GLY A 86 -33.45 21.55 -33.45
N SER A 87 -32.69 22.56 -33.90
CA SER A 87 -31.64 22.31 -34.90
C SER A 87 -30.49 21.57 -34.23
N VAL A 88 -30.35 20.29 -34.58
CA VAL A 88 -29.27 19.39 -34.15
C VAL A 88 -27.90 20.08 -34.24
N ASP A 89 -27.70 20.95 -35.23
CA ASP A 89 -26.46 21.69 -35.44
C ASP A 89 -26.04 22.56 -34.24
N THR A 90 -26.99 23.23 -33.58
CA THR A 90 -26.70 24.13 -32.46
C THR A 90 -26.39 23.35 -31.18
N ALA A 91 -27.11 22.25 -30.96
CA ALA A 91 -26.80 21.31 -29.89
C ALA A 91 -25.42 20.66 -30.07
N VAL A 92 -25.09 20.26 -31.30
CA VAL A 92 -23.77 19.72 -31.65
C VAL A 92 -22.67 20.75 -31.41
N GLU A 93 -22.92 22.02 -31.73
CA GLU A 93 -21.96 23.10 -31.46
C GLU A 93 -21.77 23.32 -29.94
N ALA A 94 -22.82 23.27 -29.13
CA ALA A 94 -22.73 23.34 -27.68
C ALA A 94 -21.85 22.20 -27.11
N MET A 95 -22.04 20.98 -27.59
CA MET A 95 -21.20 19.83 -27.22
C MET A 95 -19.74 20.02 -27.62
N LYS A 96 -19.47 20.57 -28.82
CA LYS A 96 -18.09 20.87 -29.26
C LYS A 96 -17.39 21.91 -28.39
N ARG A 97 -18.16 22.83 -27.79
CA ARG A 97 -17.62 23.82 -26.85
C ARG A 97 -17.49 23.33 -25.42
N GLY A 98 -17.93 22.10 -25.12
CA GLY A 98 -17.76 21.46 -23.82
C GLY A 98 -18.99 21.49 -22.92
N ALA A 99 -20.19 21.77 -23.47
CA ALA A 99 -21.43 21.46 -22.75
C ALA A 99 -21.53 19.94 -22.50
N TYR A 100 -22.08 19.56 -21.35
CA TYR A 100 -22.30 18.17 -20.98
C TYR A 100 -23.46 17.55 -21.77
N ASP A 101 -24.56 18.29 -21.93
CA ASP A 101 -25.71 17.89 -22.73
C ASP A 101 -26.62 19.11 -23.01
N PHE A 102 -27.75 18.89 -23.69
CA PHE A 102 -28.77 19.91 -23.93
C PHE A 102 -30.20 19.39 -23.71
N VAL A 103 -31.12 20.31 -23.47
CA VAL A 103 -32.56 20.07 -23.30
C VAL A 103 -33.35 20.99 -24.23
N THR A 104 -34.33 20.42 -24.93
CA THR A 104 -35.22 21.17 -25.83
C THR A 104 -36.42 21.74 -25.08
N LYS A 105 -36.76 23.01 -25.31
CA LYS A 105 -38.04 23.60 -24.89
C LYS A 105 -39.16 23.14 -25.87
N PRO A 106 -40.39 22.87 -25.40
CA PRO A 106 -40.87 22.97 -24.01
C PRO A 106 -40.22 21.91 -23.10
N LEU A 107 -39.80 22.34 -21.90
CA LEU A 107 -39.02 21.51 -20.98
C LEU A 107 -39.88 20.38 -20.41
N ASN A 108 -39.39 19.15 -20.50
CA ASN A 108 -39.89 18.04 -19.71
C ASN A 108 -39.11 18.04 -18.38
N LEU A 109 -39.80 18.39 -17.29
CA LEU A 109 -39.20 18.58 -15.98
C LEU A 109 -38.52 17.29 -15.45
N ASP A 110 -39.18 16.13 -15.59
CA ASP A 110 -38.62 14.83 -15.19
C ASP A 110 -37.31 14.53 -15.94
N LYS A 111 -37.25 14.87 -17.23
CA LYS A 111 -36.04 14.67 -18.06
C LYS A 111 -34.90 15.59 -17.63
N VAL A 112 -35.20 16.84 -17.27
CA VAL A 112 -34.21 17.81 -16.77
C VAL A 112 -33.62 17.31 -15.45
N GLU A 113 -34.47 16.90 -14.51
CA GLU A 113 -34.04 16.40 -13.21
C GLU A 113 -33.15 15.15 -13.34
N MET A 114 -33.56 14.16 -14.15
CA MET A 114 -32.75 12.98 -14.42
C MET A 114 -31.40 13.30 -15.04
N LEU A 115 -31.36 14.28 -15.95
CA LEU A 115 -30.14 14.69 -16.63
C LEU A 115 -29.18 15.39 -15.65
N ILE A 116 -29.69 16.30 -14.81
CA ILE A 116 -28.92 16.97 -13.75
C ILE A 116 -28.35 15.94 -12.78
N ALA A 117 -29.18 15.03 -12.27
CA ALA A 117 -28.77 14.01 -11.31
C ALA A 117 -27.68 13.08 -11.90
N ARG A 118 -27.79 12.73 -13.19
CA ARG A 118 -26.77 11.95 -13.90
C ARG A 118 -25.47 12.73 -14.04
N ALA A 119 -25.53 13.98 -14.47
CA ALA A 119 -24.36 14.81 -14.72
C ALA A 119 -23.55 15.02 -13.42
N LEU A 120 -24.22 15.38 -12.33
CA LEU A 120 -23.59 15.54 -11.02
C LEU A 120 -22.98 14.24 -10.49
N ARG A 121 -23.64 13.09 -10.72
CA ARG A 121 -23.09 11.77 -10.34
C ARG A 121 -21.83 11.43 -11.13
N ASP A 122 -21.84 11.66 -12.44
CA ASP A 122 -20.68 11.39 -13.31
C ASP A 122 -19.48 12.25 -12.88
N SER A 123 -19.70 13.54 -12.61
CA SER A 123 -18.67 14.46 -12.10
C SER A 123 -18.13 14.02 -10.74
N LYS A 124 -19.00 13.64 -9.80
CA LYS A 124 -18.57 13.12 -8.49
C LYS A 124 -17.69 11.87 -8.62
N LEU A 125 -18.09 10.94 -9.50
CA LEU A 125 -17.31 9.73 -9.77
C LEU A 125 -15.94 10.07 -10.39
N GLU A 126 -15.87 11.06 -11.28
CA GLU A 126 -14.60 11.52 -11.86
C GLU A 126 -13.70 12.17 -10.80
N GLN A 127 -14.24 13.04 -9.94
CA GLN A 127 -13.51 13.65 -8.84
C GLN A 127 -13.00 12.63 -7.83
N GLU A 128 -13.83 11.66 -7.43
CA GLU A 128 -13.42 10.55 -6.57
C GLU A 128 -12.32 9.72 -7.23
N ASN A 129 -12.44 9.43 -8.53
CA ASN A 129 -11.41 8.70 -9.28
C ASN A 129 -10.09 9.47 -9.31
N GLN A 130 -10.14 10.78 -9.53
CA GLN A 130 -8.97 11.64 -9.56
C GLN A 130 -8.31 11.73 -8.18
N SER A 131 -9.08 11.90 -7.11
CA SER A 131 -8.59 11.88 -5.73
C SER A 131 -7.95 10.53 -5.38
N LEU A 132 -8.59 9.42 -5.73
CA LEU A 132 -8.05 8.08 -5.50
C LEU A 132 -6.75 7.84 -6.28
N ARG A 133 -6.67 8.31 -7.54
CA ARG A 133 -5.43 8.26 -8.34
C ARG A 133 -4.33 9.08 -7.70
N GLN A 134 -4.63 10.30 -7.25
CA GLN A 134 -3.66 11.15 -6.58
C GLN A 134 -3.12 10.50 -5.30
N GLN A 135 -3.97 9.85 -4.49
CA GLN A 135 -3.52 9.11 -3.31
C GLN A 135 -2.63 7.91 -3.65
N VAL A 136 -2.88 7.25 -4.78
CA VAL A 136 -2.01 6.17 -5.27
C VAL A 136 -0.67 6.72 -5.73
N ASP A 137 -0.65 7.82 -6.48
CA ASP A 137 0.58 8.48 -6.93
C ASP A 137 1.40 9.00 -5.74
N GLU A 138 0.78 9.64 -4.76
CA GLU A 138 1.45 10.07 -3.52
C GLU A 138 2.09 8.91 -2.75
N ARG A 139 1.52 7.70 -2.86
CA ARG A 139 2.01 6.51 -2.14
C ARG A 139 3.04 5.69 -2.94
N TYR A 140 2.95 5.69 -4.26
CA TYR A 140 3.70 4.80 -5.14
C TYR A 140 4.47 5.51 -6.26
N GLY A 141 4.47 6.84 -6.27
CA GLY A 141 5.26 7.69 -7.16
C GLY A 141 6.75 7.42 -7.03
N LEU A 142 7.51 7.80 -8.07
CA LEU A 142 8.95 7.58 -8.12
C LEU A 142 9.67 8.32 -6.97
N GLU A 143 9.10 9.42 -6.47
CA GLU A 143 9.54 10.12 -5.26
C GLU A 143 9.53 9.27 -3.99
N ASN A 144 8.77 8.16 -3.96
CA ASN A 144 8.74 7.22 -2.84
C ASN A 144 9.85 6.16 -2.91
N MET A 145 10.58 6.06 -4.03
CA MET A 145 11.81 5.27 -4.12
C MET A 145 12.98 6.06 -3.53
N ILE A 146 13.00 6.14 -2.21
CA ILE A 146 13.96 6.97 -1.46
C ILE A 146 15.36 6.32 -1.46
N GLY A 147 16.34 7.10 -1.90
CA GLY A 147 17.77 6.79 -1.85
C GLY A 147 18.55 7.65 -2.84
N ASP A 148 19.87 7.68 -2.67
CA ASP A 148 20.84 8.40 -3.51
C ASP A 148 22.04 7.49 -3.87
N SER A 149 21.94 6.19 -3.55
CA SER A 149 22.98 5.22 -3.87
C SER A 149 23.11 5.00 -5.38
N PRO A 150 24.35 4.79 -5.89
CA PRO A 150 24.56 4.50 -7.32
C PRO A 150 23.75 3.31 -7.82
N ALA A 151 23.60 2.27 -6.98
CA ALA A 151 22.81 1.08 -7.31
C ALA A 151 21.31 1.40 -7.49
N LEU A 152 20.76 2.34 -6.72
CA LEU A 152 19.38 2.77 -6.92
C LEU A 152 19.24 3.66 -8.16
N HIS A 153 20.22 4.51 -8.46
CA HIS A 153 20.20 5.34 -9.67
C HIS A 153 20.14 4.51 -10.95
N GLU A 154 20.91 3.43 -11.05
CA GLU A 154 20.86 2.51 -12.19
C GLU A 154 19.45 1.91 -12.38
N VAL A 155 18.77 1.55 -11.28
CA VAL A 155 17.38 1.09 -11.31
C VAL A 155 16.44 2.19 -11.80
N LEU A 156 16.56 3.41 -11.27
CA LEU A 156 15.70 4.53 -11.65
C LEU A 156 15.87 4.91 -13.13
N ASP A 157 17.10 4.91 -13.63
CA ASP A 157 17.38 5.19 -15.04
C ASP A 157 16.79 4.11 -15.95
N THR A 158 16.93 2.85 -15.57
CA THR A 158 16.28 1.74 -16.29
C THR A 158 14.76 1.88 -16.29
N ILE A 159 14.14 2.25 -15.16
CA ILE A 159 12.70 2.51 -15.05
C ILE A 159 12.28 3.62 -16.02
N ARG A 160 12.98 4.76 -16.03
CA ARG A 160 12.68 5.89 -16.93
C ARG A 160 12.80 5.50 -18.40
N GLN A 161 13.79 4.68 -18.74
CA GLN A 161 14.01 4.21 -20.11
C GLN A 161 12.92 3.23 -20.56
N VAL A 162 12.50 2.29 -19.71
CA VAL A 162 11.55 1.24 -20.09
C VAL A 162 10.09 1.70 -20.01
N ALA A 163 9.76 2.67 -19.15
CA ALA A 163 8.38 3.08 -18.89
C ALA A 163 7.62 3.53 -20.15
N PRO A 164 8.18 4.28 -21.11
CA PRO A 164 7.46 4.68 -22.34
C PRO A 164 7.21 3.53 -23.33
N SER A 165 7.87 2.37 -23.16
CA SER A 165 7.76 1.21 -24.05
C SER A 165 6.58 0.29 -23.67
N SER A 166 6.22 -0.63 -24.57
CA SER A 166 5.27 -1.72 -24.31
C SER A 166 5.95 -3.04 -23.89
N ALA A 167 7.26 -3.02 -23.65
CA ALA A 167 8.01 -4.23 -23.32
C ALA A 167 7.59 -4.78 -21.95
N ASN A 168 7.65 -6.10 -21.83
CA ASN A 168 7.49 -6.80 -20.56
C ASN A 168 8.70 -6.51 -19.68
N VAL A 169 8.47 -6.32 -18.39
CA VAL A 169 9.54 -6.05 -17.42
C VAL A 169 9.55 -7.13 -16.35
N LEU A 170 10.71 -7.73 -16.11
CA LEU A 170 10.95 -8.65 -15.00
C LEU A 170 11.75 -7.93 -13.91
N ILE A 171 11.16 -7.81 -12.72
CA ILE A 171 11.75 -7.18 -11.55
C ILE A 171 12.18 -8.27 -10.56
N GLU A 172 13.47 -8.40 -10.35
CA GLU A 172 14.03 -9.37 -9.40
C GLU A 172 14.55 -8.67 -8.17
N GLY A 173 14.56 -9.39 -7.05
CA GLY A 173 15.18 -8.92 -5.82
C GLY A 173 14.53 -9.53 -4.60
N GLU A 174 15.22 -9.42 -3.47
CA GLU A 174 14.76 -9.99 -2.21
C GLU A 174 13.41 -9.41 -1.75
N SER A 175 12.78 -10.06 -0.78
CA SER A 175 11.55 -9.54 -0.20
C SER A 175 11.80 -8.20 0.49
N GLY A 176 10.92 -7.23 0.25
CA GLY A 176 11.01 -5.90 0.87
C GLY A 176 12.03 -4.94 0.24
N THR A 177 12.61 -5.23 -0.93
CA THR A 177 13.53 -4.29 -1.64
C THR A 177 12.82 -3.15 -2.37
N GLY A 178 11.50 -3.26 -2.58
CA GLY A 178 10.70 -2.24 -3.28
C GLY A 178 10.24 -2.62 -4.69
N LYS A 179 10.16 -3.92 -5.02
CA LYS A 179 9.71 -4.40 -6.36
C LYS A 179 8.33 -3.84 -6.76
N GLU A 180 7.38 -3.77 -5.84
CA GLU A 180 6.05 -3.20 -6.07
C GLU A 180 6.13 -1.69 -6.38
N LEU A 181 6.94 -0.93 -5.64
CA LEU A 181 7.18 0.49 -5.92
C LEU A 181 7.77 0.70 -7.32
N ALA A 182 8.75 -0.14 -7.71
CA ALA A 182 9.32 -0.09 -9.06
C ALA A 182 8.27 -0.40 -10.15
N ALA A 183 7.38 -1.38 -9.92
CA ALA A 183 6.31 -1.70 -10.86
C ALA A 183 5.31 -0.54 -11.04
N HIS A 184 4.91 0.11 -9.94
CA HIS A 184 4.07 1.30 -9.99
C HIS A 184 4.78 2.47 -10.70
N ALA A 185 6.06 2.72 -10.38
CA ALA A 185 6.83 3.77 -11.04
C ALA A 185 6.91 3.57 -12.56
N ILE A 186 7.10 2.33 -13.03
CA ILE A 186 7.07 2.00 -14.46
C ILE A 186 5.70 2.31 -15.07
N HIS A 187 4.60 1.97 -14.39
CA HIS A 187 3.26 2.25 -14.88
C HIS A 187 2.97 3.75 -14.95
N ASN A 188 3.28 4.50 -13.90
CA ASN A 188 3.02 5.93 -13.77
C ASN A 188 3.78 6.76 -14.80
N LEU A 189 4.99 6.32 -15.17
CA LEU A 189 5.80 6.93 -16.23
C LEU A 189 5.48 6.42 -17.64
N SER A 190 4.52 5.50 -17.78
CA SER A 190 4.18 4.91 -19.06
C SER A 190 3.12 5.67 -19.83
N ARG A 191 2.95 5.32 -21.11
CA ARG A 191 1.82 5.76 -21.95
C ARG A 191 0.46 5.25 -21.45
N ARG A 192 0.45 4.32 -20.50
CA ARG A 192 -0.75 3.71 -19.88
C ARG A 192 -1.01 4.23 -18.47
N ASN A 193 -0.35 5.31 -18.03
CA ASN A 193 -0.48 5.87 -16.68
C ASN A 193 -1.91 6.28 -16.29
N LYS A 194 -2.78 6.58 -17.27
CA LYS A 194 -4.20 6.86 -17.02
C LYS A 194 -5.08 5.61 -17.03
N ALA A 195 -4.56 4.46 -17.43
CA ALA A 195 -5.28 3.19 -17.48
C ALA A 195 -5.18 2.44 -16.15
N LYS A 196 -5.84 1.28 -16.05
CA LYS A 196 -5.83 0.48 -14.82
C LYS A 196 -4.46 -0.15 -14.58
N PHE A 197 -4.01 -0.13 -13.33
CA PHE A 197 -2.92 -0.96 -12.83
C PHE A 197 -3.50 -2.06 -11.94
N VAL A 198 -3.40 -3.31 -12.38
CA VAL A 198 -4.01 -4.46 -11.69
C VAL A 198 -2.91 -5.34 -11.11
N THR A 199 -2.90 -5.49 -9.79
CA THR A 199 -1.92 -6.31 -9.07
C THR A 199 -2.47 -7.71 -8.81
N VAL A 200 -1.60 -8.71 -8.91
CA VAL A 200 -1.88 -10.09 -8.54
C VAL A 200 -0.70 -10.63 -7.78
N HIS A 201 -0.92 -11.02 -6.52
CA HIS A 201 0.10 -11.71 -5.73
C HIS A 201 -0.10 -13.21 -5.91
N SER A 202 0.88 -13.87 -6.52
CA SER A 202 0.80 -15.30 -6.83
C SER A 202 1.06 -16.17 -5.60
N ALA A 203 1.73 -15.61 -4.59
CA ALA A 203 1.95 -16.27 -3.31
C ALA A 203 0.65 -16.34 -2.49
N ALA A 204 0.42 -17.47 -1.82
CA ALA A 204 -0.69 -17.76 -0.88
C ALA A 204 -2.06 -18.17 -1.46
N LEU A 205 -2.22 -18.30 -2.79
CA LEU A 205 -3.45 -18.84 -3.39
C LEU A 205 -3.32 -20.34 -3.71
N SER A 206 -4.42 -21.09 -3.58
CA SER A 206 -4.46 -22.43 -4.16
C SER A 206 -4.38 -22.33 -5.69
N PRO A 207 -3.82 -23.35 -6.39
CA PRO A 207 -3.67 -23.30 -7.85
C PRO A 207 -4.98 -22.95 -8.59
N THR A 208 -6.10 -23.53 -8.16
CA THR A 208 -7.41 -23.29 -8.76
C THR A 208 -7.90 -21.85 -8.53
N LEU A 209 -7.65 -21.29 -7.34
CA LEU A 209 -8.02 -19.90 -7.05
C LEU A 209 -7.17 -18.90 -7.83
N LEU A 210 -5.87 -19.18 -7.99
CA LEU A 210 -4.99 -18.34 -8.80
C LEU A 210 -5.43 -18.29 -10.26
N GLU A 211 -5.77 -19.44 -10.87
CA GLU A 211 -6.28 -19.47 -12.24
C GLU A 211 -7.61 -18.70 -12.39
N SER A 212 -8.51 -18.92 -11.45
CA SER A 212 -9.80 -18.23 -11.37
C SER A 212 -9.64 -16.72 -11.19
N GLU A 213 -8.64 -16.28 -10.42
CA GLU A 213 -8.34 -14.87 -10.24
C GLU A 213 -7.74 -14.27 -11.52
N LEU A 214 -6.71 -14.90 -12.10
CA LEU A 214 -6.04 -14.39 -13.31
C LEU A 214 -6.97 -14.33 -14.52
N PHE A 215 -7.64 -15.44 -14.82
CA PHE A 215 -8.39 -15.63 -16.07
C PHE A 215 -9.91 -15.51 -15.91
N GLY A 216 -10.42 -15.50 -14.69
CA GLY A 216 -11.86 -15.55 -14.42
C GLY A 216 -12.40 -16.97 -14.51
N HIS A 217 -13.68 -17.14 -14.17
CA HIS A 217 -14.36 -18.42 -14.28
C HIS A 217 -15.81 -18.25 -14.74
N GLU A 218 -16.32 -19.28 -15.41
CA GLU A 218 -17.74 -19.42 -15.71
C GLU A 218 -18.49 -20.06 -14.53
N LYS A 219 -19.81 -19.86 -14.48
CA LYS A 219 -20.67 -20.47 -13.47
C LYS A 219 -20.54 -21.99 -13.54
N GLY A 220 -20.27 -22.63 -12.39
CA GLY A 220 -20.12 -24.09 -12.28
C GLY A 220 -18.75 -24.64 -12.68
N ALA A 221 -17.74 -23.80 -12.90
CA ALA A 221 -16.40 -24.24 -13.31
C ALA A 221 -15.66 -25.10 -12.25
N PHE A 222 -15.99 -24.94 -10.97
CA PHE A 222 -15.48 -25.74 -9.84
C PHE A 222 -16.46 -25.67 -8.66
N THR A 223 -16.24 -26.50 -7.63
CA THR A 223 -17.04 -26.50 -6.40
C THR A 223 -16.99 -25.14 -5.70
N GLY A 224 -18.12 -24.44 -5.63
CA GLY A 224 -18.23 -23.08 -5.08
C GLY A 224 -18.28 -21.95 -6.14
N ALA A 225 -18.17 -22.27 -7.43
CA ALA A 225 -18.34 -21.31 -8.53
C ALA A 225 -19.83 -21.02 -8.81
N HIS A 226 -20.51 -20.38 -7.86
CA HIS A 226 -21.96 -20.11 -7.94
C HIS A 226 -22.33 -19.07 -9.01
N GLU A 227 -21.38 -18.20 -9.36
CA GLU A 227 -21.56 -17.12 -10.34
C GLU A 227 -20.35 -17.03 -11.27
N ARG A 228 -20.51 -16.32 -12.38
CA ARG A 228 -19.39 -15.99 -13.28
C ARG A 228 -18.55 -14.88 -12.66
N ARG A 229 -17.22 -14.96 -12.77
CA ARG A 229 -16.29 -13.93 -12.31
C ARG A 229 -15.35 -13.45 -13.41
N ILE A 230 -15.18 -12.14 -13.49
CA ILE A 230 -14.24 -11.48 -14.40
C ILE A 230 -12.81 -11.60 -13.84
N GLY A 231 -11.89 -12.10 -14.66
CA GLY A 231 -10.48 -12.27 -14.30
C GLY A 231 -9.66 -10.98 -14.33
N ARG A 232 -8.46 -11.02 -13.75
CA ARG A 232 -7.54 -9.88 -13.68
C ARG A 232 -7.02 -9.44 -15.04
N PHE A 233 -6.81 -10.36 -15.99
CA PHE A 233 -6.43 -10.00 -17.37
C PHE A 233 -7.52 -9.18 -18.07
N GLU A 234 -8.78 -9.56 -17.91
CA GLU A 234 -9.92 -8.83 -18.46
C GLU A 234 -10.07 -7.46 -17.78
N GLN A 235 -9.89 -7.39 -16.45
CA GLN A 235 -9.91 -6.12 -15.70
C GLN A 235 -8.78 -5.17 -16.12
N ALA A 236 -7.61 -5.70 -16.46
CA ALA A 236 -6.41 -4.94 -16.81
C ALA A 236 -6.35 -4.53 -18.28
N ASN A 237 -7.34 -4.91 -19.11
CA ASN A 237 -7.34 -4.63 -20.54
C ASN A 237 -7.16 -3.12 -20.84
N GLY A 238 -6.23 -2.81 -21.74
CA GLY A 238 -5.79 -1.44 -22.05
C GLY A 238 -4.79 -0.83 -21.05
N GLY A 239 -4.55 -1.50 -19.92
CA GLY A 239 -3.71 -1.04 -18.82
C GLY A 239 -2.46 -1.91 -18.59
N THR A 240 -2.08 -2.06 -17.32
CA THR A 240 -0.93 -2.82 -16.87
C THR A 240 -1.37 -3.87 -15.86
N ILE A 241 -0.83 -5.09 -15.98
CA ILE A 241 -0.95 -6.12 -14.97
C ILE A 241 0.41 -6.36 -14.32
N PHE A 242 0.43 -6.34 -12.98
CA PHE A 242 1.60 -6.63 -12.17
C PHE A 242 1.45 -7.99 -11.50
N LEU A 243 2.30 -8.94 -11.87
CA LEU A 243 2.35 -10.28 -11.29
C LEU A 243 3.48 -10.36 -10.28
N ASP A 244 3.14 -10.28 -9.00
CA ASP A 244 4.10 -10.43 -7.92
C ASP A 244 4.31 -11.91 -7.58
N GLU A 245 5.55 -12.24 -7.21
CA GLU A 245 6.04 -13.60 -6.97
C GLU A 245 5.72 -14.58 -8.11
N VAL A 246 6.02 -14.21 -9.36
CA VAL A 246 5.75 -15.02 -10.57
C VAL A 246 6.41 -16.41 -10.52
N GLY A 247 7.50 -16.56 -9.75
CA GLY A 247 8.17 -17.85 -9.52
C GLY A 247 7.35 -18.86 -8.69
N ASP A 248 6.24 -18.44 -8.08
CA ASP A 248 5.29 -19.31 -7.36
C ASP A 248 4.13 -19.81 -8.24
N ILE A 249 4.05 -19.39 -9.51
CA ILE A 249 2.95 -19.79 -10.39
C ILE A 249 3.05 -21.28 -10.76
N PRO A 250 1.98 -22.07 -10.56
CA PRO A 250 1.97 -23.50 -10.92
C PRO A 250 2.16 -23.76 -12.42
N PRO A 251 2.74 -24.90 -12.83
CA PRO A 251 3.03 -25.20 -14.24
C PRO A 251 1.81 -25.11 -15.18
N ALA A 252 0.62 -25.55 -14.73
CA ALA A 252 -0.61 -25.46 -15.54
C ALA A 252 -1.00 -24.01 -15.85
N THR A 253 -0.86 -23.13 -14.86
CA THR A 253 -1.12 -21.69 -14.99
C THR A 253 -0.07 -21.00 -15.87
N GLN A 254 1.19 -21.44 -15.83
CA GLN A 254 2.25 -20.94 -16.70
C GLN A 254 1.92 -21.11 -18.19
N VAL A 255 1.28 -22.22 -18.59
CA VAL A 255 0.84 -22.46 -19.98
C VAL A 255 -0.20 -21.43 -20.41
N LYS A 256 -1.20 -21.16 -19.56
CA LYS A 256 -2.25 -20.17 -19.84
C LYS A 256 -1.67 -18.75 -19.87
N LEU A 257 -0.73 -18.46 -18.97
CA LEU A 257 -0.02 -17.19 -18.92
C LEU A 257 0.76 -16.97 -20.22
N LEU A 258 1.48 -17.98 -20.71
CA LEU A 258 2.21 -17.92 -21.98
C LEU A 258 1.28 -17.55 -23.15
N ARG A 259 0.06 -18.08 -23.19
CA ARG A 259 -0.92 -17.81 -24.26
C ARG A 259 -1.41 -16.35 -24.24
N VAL A 260 -1.71 -15.79 -23.06
CA VAL A 260 -2.20 -14.40 -22.96
C VAL A 260 -1.11 -13.35 -23.17
N ILE A 261 0.14 -13.66 -22.88
CA ILE A 261 1.28 -12.75 -23.14
C ILE A 261 1.84 -12.91 -24.57
N SER A 262 1.29 -13.85 -25.34
CA SER A 262 1.67 -14.05 -26.73
C SER A 262 1.10 -12.96 -27.63
N GLU A 263 1.52 -12.95 -28.89
CA GLU A 263 1.01 -12.01 -29.90
C GLU A 263 -0.51 -12.14 -30.09
N GLU A 264 -1.08 -13.33 -29.85
CA GLU A 264 -2.52 -13.57 -29.96
C GLU A 264 -3.31 -12.86 -28.84
N ARG A 265 -2.66 -12.61 -27.69
CA ARG A 265 -3.26 -12.04 -26.48
C ARG A 265 -4.50 -12.77 -25.98
N ALA A 266 -4.57 -14.06 -26.27
CA ALA A 266 -5.77 -14.87 -26.13
C ALA A 266 -5.76 -15.67 -24.81
N PHE A 267 -6.92 -15.79 -24.19
CA PHE A 267 -7.13 -16.65 -23.04
C PHE A 267 -8.60 -17.11 -22.95
N GLU A 268 -8.87 -18.07 -22.09
CA GLU A 268 -10.20 -18.60 -21.80
C GLU A 268 -10.44 -18.56 -20.30
N ARG A 269 -11.69 -18.33 -19.88
CA ARG A 269 -12.07 -18.44 -18.47
C ARG A 269 -12.01 -19.90 -18.04
N VAL A 270 -11.76 -20.14 -16.74
CA VAL A 270 -11.84 -21.48 -16.18
C VAL A 270 -13.25 -22.04 -16.39
N GLY A 271 -13.35 -23.24 -16.98
CA GLY A 271 -14.62 -23.89 -17.30
C GLY A 271 -15.36 -23.32 -18.52
N GLY A 272 -14.79 -22.33 -19.21
CA GLY A 272 -15.33 -21.76 -20.45
C GLY A 272 -14.57 -22.21 -21.69
N ASN A 273 -15.20 -22.08 -22.85
CA ASN A 273 -14.59 -22.30 -24.17
C ASN A 273 -14.54 -21.02 -25.03
N GLN A 274 -15.06 -19.90 -24.52
CA GLN A 274 -15.01 -18.62 -25.21
C GLN A 274 -13.59 -18.05 -25.14
N THR A 275 -12.96 -17.91 -26.30
CA THR A 275 -11.69 -17.18 -26.42
C THR A 275 -11.91 -15.69 -26.24
N LEU A 276 -11.18 -15.11 -25.29
CA LEU A 276 -11.14 -13.69 -24.98
C LEU A 276 -9.77 -13.12 -25.32
N ARG A 277 -9.68 -11.80 -25.49
CA ARG A 277 -8.41 -11.10 -25.73
C ARG A 277 -8.25 -9.93 -24.77
N ALA A 278 -7.04 -9.73 -24.26
CA ALA A 278 -6.70 -8.58 -23.42
C ALA A 278 -5.36 -7.96 -23.83
N ASP A 279 -5.38 -6.68 -24.21
CA ASP A 279 -4.17 -5.90 -24.44
C ASP A 279 -3.64 -5.35 -23.12
N VAL A 280 -2.75 -6.10 -22.47
CA VAL A 280 -2.14 -5.70 -21.20
C VAL A 280 -0.63 -5.56 -21.35
N ARG A 281 -0.07 -4.53 -20.72
CA ARG A 281 1.37 -4.51 -20.45
C ARG A 281 1.65 -5.36 -19.22
N LEU A 282 2.62 -6.25 -19.30
CA LEU A 282 2.99 -7.10 -18.18
C LEU A 282 4.24 -6.59 -17.45
N ILE A 283 4.14 -6.51 -16.14
CA ILE A 283 5.29 -6.37 -15.24
C ILE A 283 5.25 -7.58 -14.30
N ALA A 284 6.34 -8.33 -14.20
CA ALA A 284 6.46 -9.46 -13.31
C ALA A 284 7.50 -9.19 -12.23
N ALA A 285 7.29 -9.69 -11.02
CA ALA A 285 8.27 -9.63 -9.95
C ALA A 285 8.50 -11.00 -9.31
N THR A 286 9.70 -11.23 -8.79
CA THR A 286 10.05 -12.48 -8.10
C THR A 286 11.21 -12.26 -7.12
N ASN A 287 11.19 -12.99 -6.00
CA ASN A 287 12.34 -13.14 -5.12
C ASN A 287 13.17 -14.41 -5.41
N LYS A 288 12.70 -15.28 -6.31
CA LYS A 288 13.36 -16.53 -6.71
C LYS A 288 14.17 -16.34 -7.99
N ASN A 289 15.23 -17.14 -8.12
CA ASN A 289 16.00 -17.23 -9.36
C ASN A 289 15.24 -18.07 -10.40
N LEU A 290 14.64 -17.42 -11.41
CA LEU A 290 13.85 -18.11 -12.43
C LEU A 290 14.72 -18.99 -13.34
N GLU A 291 15.95 -18.58 -13.66
CA GLU A 291 16.88 -19.39 -14.47
C GLU A 291 17.14 -20.75 -13.82
N GLN A 292 17.29 -20.77 -12.49
CA GLN A 292 17.46 -21.99 -11.72
C GLN A 292 16.17 -22.84 -11.74
N LEU A 293 14.99 -22.22 -11.59
CA LEU A 293 13.71 -22.94 -11.67
C LEU A 293 13.46 -23.53 -13.07
N VAL A 294 13.95 -22.89 -14.13
CA VAL A 294 13.92 -23.43 -15.49
C VAL A 294 14.79 -24.68 -15.59
N LYS A 295 16.03 -24.63 -15.10
CA LYS A 295 16.93 -25.81 -15.05
C LYS A 295 16.35 -26.97 -14.26
N GLU A 296 15.58 -26.68 -13.21
CA GLU A 296 14.88 -27.67 -12.37
C GLU A 296 13.56 -28.16 -12.99
N GLY A 297 13.13 -27.64 -14.14
CA GLY A 297 11.85 -28.01 -14.78
C GLY A 297 10.60 -27.52 -14.05
N LYS A 298 10.76 -26.59 -13.09
CA LYS A 298 9.66 -26.01 -12.30
C LYS A 298 9.08 -24.74 -12.94
N PHE A 299 9.83 -24.11 -13.82
CA PHE A 299 9.41 -22.95 -14.59
C PHE A 299 9.67 -23.18 -16.07
N ARG A 300 8.74 -22.77 -16.93
CA ARG A 300 8.91 -23.00 -18.37
C ARG A 300 9.89 -22.00 -18.98
N ASP A 301 10.78 -22.53 -19.81
CA ASP A 301 11.81 -21.76 -20.52
C ASP A 301 11.19 -20.71 -21.48
N ASP A 302 10.17 -21.12 -22.25
CA ASP A 302 9.42 -20.25 -23.18
C ASP A 302 8.76 -19.06 -22.49
N LEU A 303 8.18 -19.27 -21.30
CA LEU A 303 7.60 -18.22 -20.48
C LEU A 303 8.68 -17.29 -19.93
N TYR A 304 9.78 -17.84 -19.41
CA TYR A 304 10.89 -17.05 -18.88
C TYR A 304 11.41 -16.06 -19.92
N PHE A 305 11.67 -16.50 -21.16
CA PHE A 305 12.12 -15.61 -22.23
C PHE A 305 11.13 -14.50 -22.57
N ARG A 306 9.81 -14.76 -22.53
CA ARG A 306 8.79 -13.72 -22.78
C ARG A 306 8.62 -12.73 -21.63
N LEU A 307 8.89 -13.15 -20.40
CA LEU A 307 8.87 -12.25 -19.24
C LEU A 307 10.14 -11.38 -19.18
N ASN A 308 11.30 -11.98 -19.47
CA ASN A 308 12.61 -11.37 -19.31
C ASN A 308 13.06 -10.57 -20.54
N VAL A 309 12.22 -9.63 -21.01
CA VAL A 309 12.58 -8.72 -22.11
C VAL A 309 13.43 -7.56 -21.59
N VAL A 310 13.02 -6.95 -20.49
CA VAL A 310 13.83 -5.99 -19.73
C VAL A 310 13.91 -6.46 -18.28
N ARG A 311 15.13 -6.62 -17.78
CA ARG A 311 15.41 -7.08 -16.42
C ARG A 311 15.78 -5.89 -15.54
N ILE A 312 15.17 -5.80 -14.36
CA ILE A 312 15.51 -4.83 -13.33
C ILE A 312 15.83 -5.61 -12.06
N ILE A 313 17.03 -5.44 -11.52
CA ILE A 313 17.45 -6.09 -10.27
C ILE A 313 17.41 -5.05 -9.15
N MET A 314 16.51 -5.24 -8.19
CA MET A 314 16.38 -4.38 -7.03
C MET A 314 17.48 -4.68 -6.01
N PRO A 315 18.39 -3.73 -5.71
CA PRO A 315 19.49 -3.96 -4.79
C PRO A 315 18.97 -4.16 -3.35
N PRO A 316 19.50 -5.16 -2.63
CA PRO A 316 19.18 -5.34 -1.22
C PRO A 316 19.73 -4.18 -0.40
N LEU A 317 19.07 -3.86 0.73
CA LEU A 317 19.39 -2.69 1.55
C LEU A 317 20.84 -2.70 2.06
N ARG A 318 21.42 -3.89 2.27
CA ARG A 318 22.83 -4.06 2.68
C ARG A 318 23.85 -3.59 1.63
N GLU A 319 23.47 -3.52 0.36
CA GLU A 319 24.33 -3.03 -0.74
C GLU A 319 24.16 -1.52 -0.98
N ARG A 320 23.15 -0.92 -0.35
CA ARG A 320 22.84 0.53 -0.41
C ARG A 320 22.67 1.14 0.98
N LYS A 321 23.64 0.90 1.86
CA LYS A 321 23.59 1.36 3.26
C LYS A 321 23.54 2.89 3.38
N ASP A 322 24.08 3.61 2.41
CA ASP A 322 24.04 5.08 2.35
C ASP A 322 22.61 5.63 2.22
N ASP A 323 21.66 4.80 1.78
CA ASP A 323 20.24 5.18 1.70
C ASP A 323 19.51 5.04 3.04
N ILE A 324 20.07 4.30 4.01
CA ILE A 324 19.42 4.03 5.31
C ILE A 324 19.08 5.34 6.05
N PRO A 325 19.98 6.33 6.18
CA PRO A 325 19.64 7.58 6.86
C PRO A 325 18.48 8.35 6.20
N LEU A 326 18.40 8.33 4.86
CA LEU A 326 17.32 8.96 4.10
C LEU A 326 15.98 8.26 4.33
N LEU A 327 15.98 6.92 4.26
CA LEU A 327 14.83 6.07 4.54
C LEU A 327 14.33 6.26 5.98
N VAL A 328 15.24 6.25 6.95
CA VAL A 328 14.92 6.47 8.37
C VAL A 328 14.25 7.83 8.56
N ARG A 329 14.82 8.90 8.00
CA ARG A 329 14.24 10.25 8.12
C ARG A 329 12.83 10.32 7.54
N ALA A 330 12.59 9.67 6.40
CA ALA A 330 11.27 9.62 5.79
C ALA A 330 10.26 8.86 6.66
N PHE A 331 10.63 7.66 7.12
CA PHE A 331 9.77 6.83 7.96
C PHE A 331 9.47 7.48 9.32
N LEU A 332 10.44 8.14 9.95
CA LEU A 332 10.20 8.93 11.16
C LEU A 332 9.12 9.99 10.93
N ARG A 333 9.27 10.82 9.89
CA ARG A 333 8.27 11.87 9.59
C ARG A 333 6.88 11.26 9.37
N GLN A 334 6.81 10.16 8.63
CA GLN A 334 5.57 9.45 8.37
C GLN A 334 4.91 8.95 9.66
N PHE A 335 5.64 8.20 10.47
CA PHE A 335 5.09 7.56 11.67
C PHE A 335 4.87 8.54 12.83
N SER A 336 5.70 9.57 12.97
CA SER A 336 5.51 10.64 13.95
C SER A 336 4.21 11.41 13.67
N LYS A 337 3.96 11.78 12.41
CA LYS A 337 2.69 12.41 11.99
C LYS A 337 1.49 11.48 12.25
N ALA A 338 1.60 10.20 11.90
CA ALA A 338 0.51 9.24 12.09
C ALA A 338 0.18 8.97 13.56
N ASN A 339 1.16 9.05 14.46
CA ASN A 339 0.99 8.80 15.89
C ASN A 339 0.84 10.08 16.73
N ASN A 340 0.72 11.26 16.11
CA ASN A 340 0.68 12.56 16.78
C ASN A 340 1.81 12.74 17.81
N LYS A 341 3.02 12.25 17.49
CA LYS A 341 4.19 12.40 18.35
C LYS A 341 5.19 13.38 17.76
N GLU A 342 5.84 14.15 18.61
CA GLU A 342 7.05 14.91 18.29
C GLU A 342 8.32 14.02 18.39
N VAL A 343 8.30 12.80 17.83
CA VAL A 343 9.52 12.00 17.74
C VAL A 343 10.34 12.55 16.57
N LEU A 344 11.45 13.21 16.91
CA LEU A 344 12.18 14.09 15.99
C LEU A 344 13.49 13.48 15.47
N ASP A 345 14.06 12.49 16.15
CA ASP A 345 15.38 11.97 15.77
C ASP A 345 15.75 10.61 16.38
N LEU A 346 16.83 10.01 15.86
CA LEU A 346 17.52 8.88 16.47
C LEU A 346 18.75 9.35 17.25
N THR A 347 19.12 8.58 18.28
CA THR A 347 20.47 8.68 18.83
C THR A 347 21.51 8.13 17.86
N SER A 348 22.76 8.60 17.95
CA SER A 348 23.87 8.10 17.11
C SER A 348 24.09 6.60 17.29
N GLU A 349 23.91 6.08 18.50
CA GLU A 349 23.97 4.64 18.79
C GLU A 349 22.88 3.85 18.06
N ALA A 350 21.65 4.36 18.05
CA ALA A 350 20.54 3.75 17.32
C ALA A 350 20.80 3.77 15.82
N MET A 351 21.28 4.88 15.26
CA MET A 351 21.64 4.96 13.84
C MET A 351 22.77 3.97 13.48
N ASN A 352 23.79 3.85 14.32
CA ASN A 352 24.88 2.90 14.08
C ASN A 352 24.39 1.44 14.10
N ALA A 353 23.46 1.11 14.99
CA ALA A 353 22.82 -0.21 15.01
C ALA A 353 22.09 -0.52 13.69
N LEU A 354 21.40 0.47 13.12
CA LEU A 354 20.72 0.35 11.83
C LEU A 354 21.71 0.17 10.66
N LEU A 355 22.82 0.91 10.64
CA LEU A 355 23.84 0.80 9.58
C LEU A 355 24.62 -0.53 9.61
N THR A 356 24.78 -1.10 10.81
CA THR A 356 25.51 -2.36 11.01
C THR A 356 24.67 -3.59 10.66
N TYR A 357 23.34 -3.49 10.80
CA TYR A 357 22.45 -4.61 10.54
C TYR A 357 22.41 -5.01 9.05
N HIS A 358 22.15 -6.31 8.78
CA HIS A 358 22.18 -6.87 7.43
C HIS A 358 20.86 -6.76 6.67
N TRP A 359 19.76 -6.41 7.37
CA TRP A 359 18.44 -6.18 6.79
C TRP A 359 17.92 -7.33 5.89
N PRO A 360 17.75 -8.56 6.41
CA PRO A 360 17.18 -9.67 5.64
C PRO A 360 15.78 -9.40 5.08
N GLY A 361 14.97 -8.56 5.72
CA GLY A 361 13.68 -8.09 5.21
C GLY A 361 13.75 -6.72 4.51
N ASN A 362 14.96 -6.23 4.23
CA ASN A 362 15.25 -5.03 3.46
C ASN A 362 14.49 -3.79 3.98
N VAL A 363 13.97 -2.96 3.07
CA VAL A 363 13.28 -1.70 3.40
C VAL A 363 11.99 -1.96 4.19
N ARG A 364 11.31 -3.09 3.95
CA ARG A 364 10.12 -3.48 4.70
C ARG A 364 10.44 -3.69 6.17
N GLU A 365 11.53 -4.41 6.48
CA GLU A 365 11.98 -4.62 7.85
C GLU A 365 12.47 -3.32 8.50
N LEU A 366 13.23 -2.49 7.77
CA LEU A 366 13.64 -1.17 8.25
C LEU A 366 12.43 -0.31 8.63
N ARG A 367 11.43 -0.24 7.75
CA ARG A 367 10.18 0.50 7.99
C ARG A 367 9.51 0.02 9.28
N THR A 368 9.32 -1.29 9.44
CA THR A 368 8.71 -1.88 10.66
C THR A 368 9.53 -1.59 11.90
N ALA A 369 10.87 -1.64 11.81
CA ALA A 369 11.75 -1.34 12.94
C ALA A 369 11.65 0.12 13.40
N ILE A 370 11.54 1.07 12.45
CA ILE A 370 11.35 2.49 12.77
C ILE A 370 9.96 2.75 13.32
N GLU A 371 8.91 2.14 12.75
CA GLU A 371 7.55 2.21 13.28
C GLU A 371 7.48 1.74 14.73
N HIS A 372 8.06 0.57 15.03
CA HIS A 372 8.19 0.05 16.38
C HIS A 372 8.94 1.05 17.30
N GLY A 373 10.04 1.62 16.82
CA GLY A 373 10.80 2.63 17.56
C GLY A 373 9.96 3.87 17.92
N VAL A 374 9.17 4.40 16.97
CA VAL A 374 8.28 5.56 17.20
C VAL A 374 7.20 5.23 18.21
N VAL A 375 6.60 4.03 18.14
CA VAL A 375 5.56 3.59 19.08
C VAL A 375 6.14 3.44 20.50
N MET A 376 7.30 2.80 20.64
CA MET A 376 7.93 2.49 21.93
C MET A 376 8.66 3.67 22.56
N ALA A 377 9.06 4.68 21.77
CA ALA A 377 9.74 5.85 22.27
C ALA A 377 8.87 6.62 23.27
N THR A 378 9.45 6.83 24.46
CA THR A 378 8.90 7.65 25.56
C THR A 378 9.50 9.05 25.62
N GLY A 379 10.64 9.26 24.94
CA GLY A 379 11.34 10.55 24.89
C GLY A 379 11.41 11.14 23.48
N PRO A 380 12.09 12.28 23.32
CA PRO A 380 12.16 13.01 22.04
C PRO A 380 13.03 12.32 20.97
N LYS A 381 13.85 11.34 21.38
CA LYS A 381 14.75 10.57 20.49
C LYS A 381 14.57 9.08 20.69
N ILE A 382 14.66 8.34 19.58
CA ILE A 382 14.70 6.87 19.59
C ILE A 382 16.10 6.40 19.99
N THR A 383 16.15 5.53 20.99
CA THR A 383 17.37 4.91 21.52
C THR A 383 17.42 3.42 21.14
N PRO A 384 18.58 2.74 21.25
CA PRO A 384 18.65 1.31 20.91
C PRO A 384 17.65 0.43 21.67
N ARG A 385 17.27 0.78 22.91
CA ARG A 385 16.27 0.02 23.69
C ARG A 385 14.87 0.04 23.06
N ASP A 386 14.54 1.08 22.29
CA ASP A 386 13.23 1.26 21.67
C ASP A 386 13.13 0.49 20.33
N LEU A 387 14.26 0.06 19.78
CA LEU A 387 14.33 -0.75 18.56
C LEU A 387 14.06 -2.25 18.84
N PRO A 388 13.59 -3.00 17.83
CA PRO A 388 13.45 -4.46 17.91
C PRO A 388 14.69 -5.19 18.44
N SER A 389 14.49 -6.30 19.15
CA SER A 389 15.57 -7.06 19.81
C SER A 389 16.67 -7.53 18.86
N ALA A 390 16.33 -7.85 17.60
CA ALA A 390 17.29 -8.25 16.58
C ALA A 390 18.37 -7.18 16.32
N LEU A 391 17.96 -5.90 16.31
CA LEU A 391 18.87 -4.76 16.15
C LEU A 391 19.72 -4.52 17.40
N ARG A 392 19.14 -4.75 18.60
CA ARG A 392 19.86 -4.62 19.89
C ARG A 392 20.98 -5.65 20.01
N GLN A 393 20.75 -6.88 19.55
CA GLN A 393 21.74 -7.96 19.58
C GLN A 393 22.87 -7.73 18.57
N ALA A 394 22.56 -7.20 17.38
CA ALA A 394 23.56 -6.84 16.38
C ALA A 394 24.48 -5.70 16.86
N ALA A 395 23.94 -4.72 17.58
CA ALA A 395 24.72 -3.64 18.19
C ALA A 395 25.63 -4.12 19.35
N GLY A 396 25.23 -5.19 20.06
CA GLY A 396 26.05 -5.80 21.12
C GLY A 396 27.18 -6.72 20.63
N ALA A 397 27.18 -7.09 19.34
CA ALA A 397 28.12 -8.07 18.78
C ALA A 397 29.48 -7.49 18.34
N THR A 398 29.69 -6.16 18.43
CA THR A 398 30.95 -5.48 18.07
C THR A 398 31.86 -5.15 19.27
N LEU A 399 31.60 -5.71 20.46
CA LEU A 399 32.59 -5.75 21.54
C LEU A 399 33.29 -7.12 21.57
N PRO A 400 34.63 -7.19 21.65
CA PRO A 400 35.32 -8.47 21.63
C PRO A 400 35.06 -9.20 22.95
N ARG A 401 34.34 -10.32 22.91
CA ARG A 401 34.60 -11.52 23.72
C ARG A 401 33.63 -12.65 23.40
N GLY A 402 34.20 -13.83 23.21
CA GLY A 402 33.46 -15.07 23.16
C GLY A 402 32.65 -15.27 24.44
N ILE A 403 31.38 -15.63 24.25
CA ILE A 403 30.68 -16.79 24.82
C ILE A 403 29.35 -16.83 24.07
N SER A 404 29.10 -17.95 23.40
CA SER A 404 27.95 -18.12 22.50
C SER A 404 26.63 -18.19 23.28
N ALA A 405 25.60 -17.62 22.65
CA ALA A 405 24.21 -17.63 23.08
C ALA A 405 23.57 -19.02 22.88
N ALA A 406 23.70 -19.88 23.88
CA ALA A 406 22.92 -21.10 23.97
C ALA A 406 22.40 -21.27 25.41
N LYS A 407 21.32 -20.52 25.73
CA LYS A 407 20.24 -20.87 26.70
C LYS A 407 19.44 -19.63 27.12
N ALA A 408 18.70 -19.07 26.16
CA ALA A 408 17.40 -18.46 26.39
C ALA A 408 16.45 -19.34 25.56
N PHE A 409 15.41 -20.02 26.03
CA PHE A 409 14.44 -19.74 27.09
C PHE A 409 13.97 -21.08 27.67
N GLY A 410 13.69 -21.11 28.97
CA GLY A 410 13.11 -22.26 29.67
C GLY A 410 12.54 -21.84 31.01
N GLU A 411 11.43 -21.10 30.94
CA GLU A 411 10.35 -20.99 31.93
C GLU A 411 10.54 -20.29 33.28
N LYS A 412 9.62 -19.32 33.47
CA LYS A 412 9.03 -18.76 34.70
C LYS A 412 9.93 -17.90 35.59
N ALA A 413 9.68 -16.59 35.48
CA ALA A 413 10.04 -15.60 36.47
C ALA A 413 9.39 -15.92 37.83
N SER A 414 10.22 -15.96 38.87
CA SER A 414 9.87 -15.64 40.26
C SER A 414 11.04 -14.83 40.82
N PRO A 415 10.84 -13.96 41.84
CA PRO A 415 11.84 -12.99 42.25
C PRO A 415 13.11 -13.72 42.66
N LEU A 416 14.24 -13.31 42.08
CA LEU A 416 15.56 -13.91 42.22
C LEU A 416 15.88 -14.21 43.69
N ASP A 417 15.68 -15.46 44.10
CA ASP A 417 16.17 -15.94 45.39
C ASP A 417 17.69 -16.06 45.28
N LEU A 418 18.37 -14.98 45.68
CA LEU A 418 19.82 -14.85 45.74
C LEU A 418 20.45 -16.04 46.47
N HIS A 419 19.73 -16.64 47.43
CA HIS A 419 20.20 -17.81 48.17
C HIS A 419 20.20 -19.11 47.34
N GLU A 420 19.22 -19.33 46.47
CA GLU A 420 19.19 -20.52 45.61
C GLU A 420 20.25 -20.45 44.50
N THR A 421 20.44 -19.26 43.93
CA THR A 421 21.46 -19.04 42.90
C THR A 421 22.86 -19.23 43.48
N GLU A 422 23.10 -18.70 44.68
CA GLU A 422 24.35 -18.89 45.40
C GLU A 422 24.60 -20.37 45.77
N ARG A 423 23.56 -21.08 46.24
CA ARG A 423 23.64 -22.52 46.54
C ARG A 423 24.03 -23.34 45.30
N LYS A 424 23.40 -23.07 44.15
CA LYS A 424 23.71 -23.75 42.88
C LYS A 424 25.14 -23.50 42.44
N LEU A 425 25.62 -22.26 42.55
CA LEU A 425 27.01 -21.90 42.19
C LEU A 425 28.03 -22.60 43.09
N ILE A 426 27.76 -22.70 44.40
CA ILE A 426 28.64 -23.41 45.33
C ILE A 426 28.69 -24.91 45.03
N LEU A 427 27.54 -25.54 44.83
CA LEU A 427 27.47 -26.97 44.50
C LEU A 427 28.15 -27.28 43.16
N GLN A 428 27.96 -26.43 42.15
CA GLN A 428 28.61 -26.58 40.85
C GLN A 428 30.14 -26.41 40.96
N ALA A 429 30.61 -25.44 41.73
CA ALA A 429 32.04 -25.23 41.95
C ALA A 429 32.69 -26.43 42.68
N LEU A 430 32.02 -27.00 43.69
CA LEU A 430 32.47 -28.20 44.39
C LEU A 430 32.47 -29.43 43.47
N ALA A 431 31.42 -29.62 42.67
CA ALA A 431 31.34 -30.73 41.71
C ALA A 431 32.46 -30.64 40.66
N THR A 432 32.71 -29.45 40.10
CA THR A 432 33.76 -29.27 39.07
C THR A 432 35.18 -29.38 39.63
N THR A 433 35.35 -29.29 40.95
CA THR A 433 36.66 -29.39 41.62
C THR A 433 36.79 -30.68 42.44
N ASN A 434 35.90 -31.65 42.20
CA ASN A 434 35.88 -32.95 42.86
C ASN A 434 35.92 -32.85 44.40
N GLY A 435 35.21 -31.86 44.97
CA GLY A 435 35.11 -31.64 46.41
C GLY A 435 36.26 -30.83 47.03
N ASN A 436 37.22 -30.33 46.24
CA ASN A 436 38.31 -29.51 46.78
C ASN A 436 37.84 -28.07 47.08
N VAL A 437 37.55 -27.81 48.36
CA VAL A 437 37.03 -26.53 48.87
C VAL A 437 37.95 -25.34 48.56
N THR A 438 39.27 -25.51 48.57
CA THR A 438 40.21 -24.42 48.29
C THR A 438 40.18 -24.03 46.81
N ALA A 439 40.10 -25.02 45.92
CA ALA A 439 39.98 -24.79 44.48
C ALA A 439 38.60 -24.20 44.11
N ALA A 440 37.54 -24.68 44.75
CA ALA A 440 36.18 -24.15 44.57
C ALA A 440 36.07 -22.68 45.02
N ALA A 441 36.67 -22.31 46.15
CA ALA A 441 36.66 -20.94 46.66
C ALA A 441 37.39 -19.97 45.70
N LYS A 442 38.54 -20.38 45.18
CA LYS A 442 39.29 -19.61 44.17
C LYS A 442 38.49 -19.43 42.88
N LYS A 443 37.74 -20.46 42.45
CA LYS A 443 36.89 -20.42 41.26
C LYS A 443 35.65 -19.51 41.43
N LEU A 444 35.14 -19.41 42.65
CA LEU A 444 34.01 -18.53 43.01
C LEU A 444 34.43 -17.11 43.39
N GLY A 445 35.73 -16.82 43.45
CA GLY A 445 36.24 -15.50 43.82
C GLY A 445 36.03 -15.12 45.29
N ILE A 446 35.86 -16.11 46.18
CA ILE A 446 35.64 -15.88 47.63
C ILE A 446 36.72 -16.56 48.48
N SER A 447 36.84 -16.14 49.75
CA SER A 447 37.80 -16.76 50.67
C SER A 447 37.41 -18.20 51.02
N ARG A 448 38.40 -19.07 51.27
CA ARG A 448 38.17 -20.46 51.74
C ARG A 448 37.30 -20.50 53.00
N ARG A 449 37.48 -19.54 53.92
CA ARG A 449 36.69 -19.41 55.17
C ARG A 449 35.23 -19.08 54.88
N THR A 450 34.97 -18.18 53.92
CA THR A 450 33.62 -17.81 53.49
C THR A 450 32.90 -19.00 52.86
N LEU A 451 33.58 -19.76 52.00
CA LEU A 451 33.01 -20.94 51.37
C LEU A 451 32.70 -22.04 52.40
N HIS A 452 33.60 -22.31 53.35
CA HIS A 452 33.35 -23.27 54.44
C HIS A 452 32.13 -22.89 55.28
N ARG A 453 31.97 -21.61 55.63
CA ARG A 453 30.80 -21.13 56.38
C ARG A 453 29.50 -21.38 55.61
N LYS A 454 29.48 -21.05 54.31
CA LYS A 454 28.30 -21.25 53.45
C LYS A 454 27.94 -22.72 53.25
N ILE A 455 28.94 -23.61 53.12
CA ILE A 455 28.70 -25.07 53.06
C ILE A 455 28.05 -25.57 54.35
N ASN A 456 28.51 -25.11 55.52
CA ASN A 456 27.92 -25.50 56.80
C ASN A 456 26.49 -24.97 56.97
N GLU A 457 26.21 -23.73 56.56
CA GLU A 457 24.85 -23.15 56.56
C GLU A 457 23.90 -23.93 55.63
N MET A 458 24.38 -24.38 54.46
CA MET A 458 23.59 -25.20 53.53
C MET A 458 23.26 -26.59 54.10
N ASN A 459 24.22 -27.23 54.78
CA ASN A 459 24.04 -28.55 55.40
C ASN A 459 23.19 -28.48 56.68
N ALA A 460 23.19 -27.34 57.39
CA ALA A 460 22.35 -27.14 58.57
C ALA A 460 20.86 -26.99 58.21
N LYS A 461 20.56 -26.30 57.10
CA LYS A 461 19.18 -26.13 56.59
C LYS A 461 18.54 -27.43 56.06
N GLU A 462 19.33 -28.44 55.70
CA GLU A 462 18.80 -29.76 55.31
C GLU A 462 18.40 -30.64 56.50
N LYS A 463 18.71 -30.25 57.75
CA LYS A 463 18.48 -31.07 58.96
C LYS A 463 17.28 -30.66 59.82
N GLU A 464 16.48 -29.67 59.43
CA GLU A 464 15.22 -29.34 60.14
C GLU A 464 14.03 -30.10 59.53
N PRO A 465 13.42 -31.08 60.23
CA PRO A 465 12.18 -31.71 59.77
C PRO A 465 10.97 -30.83 60.11
N ALA A 466 10.03 -30.76 59.17
CA ALA A 466 8.74 -30.09 59.28
C ALA A 466 7.93 -30.60 60.49
N LYS A 467 7.65 -29.72 61.47
CA LYS A 467 6.58 -29.94 62.44
C LYS A 467 5.23 -29.72 61.77
N THR A 468 4.47 -30.80 61.64
CA THR A 468 3.09 -30.85 61.16
C THR A 468 2.13 -30.19 62.16
N GLY A 469 1.52 -29.07 61.76
CA GLY A 469 0.29 -28.56 62.37
C GLY A 469 -0.91 -29.06 61.59
N HIS A 470 -1.50 -30.17 62.02
CA HIS A 470 -2.85 -30.56 61.61
C HIS A 470 -3.84 -29.94 62.61
N ALA A 471 -4.59 -28.92 62.18
CA ALA A 471 -5.84 -28.54 62.80
C ALA A 471 -6.98 -29.08 61.92
N SER A 472 -7.55 -30.20 62.33
CA SER A 472 -8.76 -30.78 61.76
C SER A 472 -9.97 -30.18 62.46
N ASN A 473 -10.82 -29.49 61.69
CA ASN A 473 -12.20 -29.16 62.07
C ASN A 473 -13.05 -30.44 62.06
N ALA A 474 -13.70 -30.73 63.20
CA ALA A 474 -14.93 -31.50 63.29
C ALA A 474 -15.64 -31.09 64.59
N GLY A 475 -16.87 -30.57 64.47
CA GLY A 475 -17.72 -30.12 65.57
C GLY A 475 -18.49 -28.87 65.21
#